data_AF-A0A7S9CQZ0-F1
#
_entry.id   AF-A0A7S9CQZ0-F1
#
_cell.length_a   1.000
_cell.length_b   1.000
_cell.length_c   1.000
_cell.angle_alpha   90.00
_cell.angle_beta   90.00
_cell.angle_gamma   90.00
#
_symmetry.space_group_name_H-M   'P 1'
#
loop_
_entity.id
_entity.type
_entity.pdbx_description
1 polymer ?
#
loop_
_entity_poly.entity_id
_entity_poly.type
_entity_poly.pdbx_seq_one_letter_code
_entity_poly.pdbx_strand_id
1 'polypeptide(L)'
;MSLEAEVEVWRSKRALPYSTLWGIAEKTNITPQERNIVYLAIYENECTYCMAGHTNLSRMAKIGNAAIAAVRDGRSIADAKLEALRQFAAKVTRRRGVVGEADVAAFKAAGYDNEAVLDRLVLAATELISNYTKHLAQTPNDSFIKGGSGPHWAS
;
A
#
# COMPACT_ATOMS: atom_id res chain seq x y z
N MET A 1 -7.11 -21.65 -20.97
CA MET A 1 -8.25 -20.97 -20.31
C MET A 1 -8.15 -19.51 -20.73
N SER A 2 -9.18 -18.92 -21.37
CA SER A 2 -9.08 -17.58 -21.96
C SER A 2 -9.21 -16.49 -20.89
N LEU A 3 -8.54 -15.35 -21.11
CA LEU A 3 -8.57 -14.13 -20.28
C LEU A 3 -9.99 -13.66 -19.88
N GLU A 4 -11.00 -14.00 -20.67
CA GLU A 4 -12.38 -13.62 -20.45
C GLU A 4 -13.01 -14.36 -19.25
N ALA A 5 -12.63 -15.61 -19.00
CA ALA A 5 -13.14 -16.39 -17.87
C ALA A 5 -12.55 -15.94 -16.52
N GLU A 6 -11.36 -15.34 -16.52
CA GLU A 6 -10.70 -14.82 -15.30
C GLU A 6 -11.32 -13.50 -14.84
N VAL A 7 -11.64 -12.60 -15.76
CA VAL A 7 -12.29 -11.30 -15.45
C VAL A 7 -13.68 -11.47 -14.83
N GLU A 8 -14.40 -12.54 -15.17
CA GLU A 8 -15.75 -12.80 -14.66
C GLU A 8 -15.76 -13.25 -13.18
N VAL A 9 -14.73 -13.98 -12.73
CA VAL A 9 -14.57 -14.31 -11.29
C VAL A 9 -14.38 -13.04 -10.45
N TRP A 10 -13.56 -12.10 -10.93
CA TRP A 10 -13.25 -10.84 -10.24
C TRP A 10 -14.38 -9.80 -10.28
N ARG A 11 -15.27 -9.87 -11.27
CA ARG A 11 -16.46 -9.00 -11.38
C ARG A 11 -17.72 -9.62 -10.78
N SER A 12 -17.67 -10.89 -10.38
CA SER A 12 -18.81 -11.57 -9.76
C SER A 12 -19.13 -11.02 -8.38
N LYS A 13 -20.38 -11.21 -7.91
CA LYS A 13 -20.79 -10.90 -6.52
C LYS A 13 -19.94 -11.61 -5.45
N ARG A 14 -19.14 -12.62 -5.81
CA ARG A 14 -18.20 -13.31 -4.92
C ARG A 14 -16.93 -12.51 -4.64
N ALA A 15 -16.67 -11.43 -5.36
CA ALA A 15 -15.62 -10.45 -5.06
C ALA A 15 -16.03 -9.43 -3.98
N LEU A 16 -17.26 -9.51 -3.45
CA LEU A 16 -17.76 -8.62 -2.41
C LEU A 16 -16.87 -8.59 -1.15
N PRO A 17 -16.35 -9.71 -0.62
CA PRO A 17 -15.43 -9.65 0.52
C PRO A 17 -14.14 -8.89 0.20
N TYR A 18 -13.57 -9.10 -1.00
CA TYR A 18 -12.37 -8.38 -1.44
C TYR A 18 -12.61 -6.87 -1.55
N SER A 19 -13.70 -6.44 -2.21
CA SER A 19 -14.02 -5.01 -2.27
C SER A 19 -14.42 -4.43 -0.92
N THR A 20 -15.00 -5.24 -0.03
CA THR A 20 -15.31 -4.86 1.36
C THR A 20 -14.05 -4.50 2.14
N LEU A 21 -12.94 -5.23 1.95
CA LEU A 21 -11.66 -4.90 2.60
C LEU A 21 -11.18 -3.49 2.26
N TRP A 22 -11.32 -3.08 1.00
CA TRP A 22 -11.01 -1.71 0.57
C TRP A 22 -11.93 -0.67 1.23
N GLY A 23 -13.23 -0.95 1.30
CA GLY A 23 -14.18 -0.09 2.01
C GLY A 23 -13.94 -0.01 3.53
N ILE A 24 -13.38 -1.05 4.15
CA ILE A 24 -12.93 -1.01 5.55
C ILE A 24 -11.67 -0.16 5.68
N ALA A 25 -10.68 -0.36 4.81
CA ALA A 25 -9.45 0.43 4.80
C ALA A 25 -9.72 1.95 4.62
N GLU A 26 -10.74 2.30 3.84
CA GLU A 26 -11.17 3.69 3.65
C GLU A 26 -11.76 4.36 4.90
N LYS A 27 -12.25 3.56 5.87
CA LYS A 27 -12.83 4.04 7.14
C LYS A 27 -11.82 4.16 8.28
N THR A 28 -10.55 3.83 8.03
CA THR A 28 -9.47 4.05 8.99
C THR A 28 -9.25 5.56 9.25
N ASN A 29 -8.63 5.90 10.37
CA ASN A 29 -8.23 7.27 10.70
C ASN A 29 -6.99 7.73 9.89
N ILE A 30 -6.45 6.86 9.03
CA ILE A 30 -5.33 7.15 8.15
C ILE A 30 -5.86 7.88 6.90
N THR A 31 -5.36 9.09 6.67
CA THR A 31 -5.82 9.94 5.56
C THR A 31 -5.55 9.28 4.19
N PRO A 32 -6.25 9.68 3.12
CA PRO A 32 -5.99 9.15 1.78
C PRO A 32 -4.52 9.30 1.33
N GLN A 33 -3.84 10.36 1.76
CA GLN A 33 -2.42 10.59 1.48
C GLN A 33 -1.55 9.59 2.24
N GLU A 34 -1.75 9.48 3.55
CA GLU A 34 -1.04 8.54 4.41
C GLU A 34 -1.26 7.08 3.98
N ARG A 35 -2.47 6.70 3.58
CA ARG A 35 -2.77 5.34 3.08
C ARG A 35 -1.92 4.99 1.87
N ASN A 36 -1.77 5.90 0.92
CA ASN A 36 -0.92 5.65 -0.24
C ASN A 36 0.56 5.57 0.11
N ILE A 37 1.05 6.34 1.10
CA ILE A 37 2.41 6.16 1.64
C ILE A 37 2.59 4.77 2.25
N VAL A 38 1.60 4.29 3.01
CA VAL A 38 1.61 2.93 3.57
C VAL A 38 1.68 1.88 2.49
N TYR A 39 0.81 1.95 1.48
CA TYR A 39 0.77 0.96 0.40
C TYR A 39 2.07 0.93 -0.42
N LEU A 40 2.63 2.10 -0.76
CA LEU A 40 3.93 2.18 -1.44
C LEU A 40 5.09 1.68 -0.58
N ALA A 41 4.97 1.70 0.75
CA ALA A 41 5.99 1.19 1.66
C ALA A 41 5.98 -0.34 1.81
N ILE A 42 4.97 -1.04 1.26
CA ILE A 42 4.83 -2.50 1.23
C ILE A 42 5.40 -3.00 -0.10
N TYR A 43 6.70 -2.89 -0.27
CA TYR A 43 7.37 -3.25 -1.53
C TYR A 43 7.79 -4.74 -1.54
N GLU A 44 7.85 -5.39 -0.37
CA GLU A 44 8.35 -6.77 -0.18
C GLU A 44 7.50 -7.83 -0.89
N ASN A 45 6.26 -7.49 -1.25
CA ASN A 45 5.38 -8.39 -1.98
C ASN A 45 5.64 -8.35 -3.49
N GLU A 46 6.48 -7.44 -3.99
CA GLU A 46 6.86 -7.41 -5.41
C GLU A 46 5.67 -7.29 -6.41
N CYS A 47 4.62 -6.54 -6.05
CA CYS A 47 3.49 -6.29 -6.96
C CYS A 47 3.74 -5.05 -7.85
N THR A 48 4.20 -5.25 -9.08
CA THR A 48 4.42 -4.16 -10.06
C THR A 48 3.15 -3.35 -10.35
N TYR A 49 2.01 -4.02 -10.52
CA TYR A 49 0.72 -3.35 -10.77
C TYR A 49 0.35 -2.43 -9.60
N CYS A 50 0.48 -2.93 -8.38
CA CYS A 50 0.09 -2.22 -7.16
C CYS A 50 1.01 -1.03 -6.91
N MET A 51 2.33 -1.22 -7.06
CA MET A 51 3.30 -0.13 -6.98
C MET A 51 3.00 0.99 -7.97
N ALA A 52 2.71 0.65 -9.24
CA ALA A 52 2.38 1.63 -10.25
C ALA A 52 1.01 2.31 -9.99
N GLY A 53 0.00 1.54 -9.57
CA GLY A 53 -1.32 2.06 -9.21
C GLY A 53 -1.27 3.04 -8.04
N HIS A 54 -0.64 2.68 -6.93
CA HIS A 54 -0.50 3.56 -5.77
C HIS A 54 0.43 4.75 -6.03
N THR A 55 1.34 4.65 -7.01
CA THR A 55 2.10 5.81 -7.50
C THR A 55 1.17 6.84 -8.15
N ASN A 56 0.22 6.41 -8.98
CA ASN A 56 -0.74 7.32 -9.59
C ASN A 56 -1.75 7.87 -8.59
N LEU A 57 -2.28 7.03 -7.70
CA LEU A 57 -3.17 7.46 -6.62
C LEU A 57 -2.47 8.46 -5.68
N SER A 58 -1.18 8.28 -5.40
CA SER A 58 -0.39 9.25 -4.63
C SER A 58 -0.34 10.63 -5.30
N ARG A 59 -0.15 10.68 -6.62
CA ARG A 59 -0.17 11.95 -7.38
C ARG A 59 -1.55 12.58 -7.36
N MET A 60 -2.61 11.78 -7.52
CA MET A 60 -4.00 12.25 -7.42
C MET A 60 -4.32 12.78 -6.02
N ALA A 61 -3.74 12.18 -4.98
CA ALA A 61 -3.80 12.64 -3.59
C ALA A 61 -2.90 13.85 -3.29
N LYS A 62 -2.24 14.42 -4.32
CA LYS A 62 -1.34 15.59 -4.24
C LYS A 62 -0.10 15.37 -3.36
N ILE A 63 0.35 14.13 -3.22
CA ILE A 63 1.64 13.83 -2.60
C ILE A 63 2.75 14.30 -3.55
N GLY A 64 3.74 15.02 -3.04
CA GLY A 64 4.84 15.53 -3.85
C GLY A 64 5.67 14.40 -4.47
N ASN A 65 6.06 14.55 -5.73
CA ASN A 65 6.84 13.54 -6.47
C ASN A 65 8.13 13.12 -5.77
N ALA A 66 8.78 14.03 -5.03
CA ALA A 66 9.97 13.72 -4.25
C ALA A 66 9.69 12.69 -3.12
N ALA A 67 8.56 12.83 -2.42
CA ALA A 67 8.14 11.89 -1.39
C ALA A 67 7.74 10.54 -2.00
N ILE A 68 7.00 10.55 -3.11
CA ILE A 68 6.62 9.33 -3.84
C ILE A 68 7.88 8.56 -4.27
N ALA A 69 8.85 9.24 -4.88
CA ALA A 69 10.12 8.63 -5.27
C ALA A 69 10.89 8.10 -4.05
N ALA A 70 10.96 8.88 -2.96
CA ALA A 70 11.64 8.45 -1.74
C ALA A 70 11.05 7.15 -1.19
N VAL A 71 9.72 7.05 -1.05
CA VAL A 71 9.07 5.83 -0.55
C VAL A 71 9.36 4.64 -1.43
N ARG A 72 9.20 4.82 -2.75
CA ARG A 72 9.41 3.76 -3.73
C ARG A 72 10.85 3.25 -3.74
N ASP A 73 11.81 4.10 -3.44
CA ASP A 73 13.24 3.77 -3.38
C ASP A 73 13.68 3.34 -1.97
N GLY A 74 12.75 3.21 -1.01
CA GLY A 74 13.06 2.89 0.38
C GLY A 74 13.82 4.00 1.13
N ARG A 75 13.89 5.21 0.57
CA ARG A 75 14.56 6.38 1.14
C ARG A 75 13.64 7.16 2.08
N SER A 76 14.24 8.03 2.88
CA SER A 76 13.52 8.89 3.83
C SER A 76 12.69 9.97 3.14
N ILE A 77 11.49 10.22 3.66
CA ILE A 77 10.66 11.37 3.29
C ILE A 77 11.04 12.58 4.16
N ALA A 78 10.94 13.81 3.61
CA ALA A 78 11.25 15.04 4.34
C ALA A 78 10.22 15.38 5.43
N ASP A 79 8.95 15.04 5.21
CA ASP A 79 7.89 15.17 6.22
C ASP A 79 8.10 14.11 7.31
N ALA A 80 8.36 14.55 8.54
CA ALA A 80 8.70 13.66 9.65
C ALA A 80 7.54 12.74 10.06
N LYS A 81 6.29 13.19 9.94
CA LYS A 81 5.12 12.38 10.28
C LYS A 81 4.92 11.28 9.23
N LEU A 82 5.01 11.62 7.95
CA LEU A 82 4.93 10.64 6.87
C LEU A 82 6.11 9.66 6.87
N GLU A 83 7.32 10.12 7.23
CA GLU A 83 8.48 9.23 7.37
C GLU A 83 8.30 8.22 8.51
N ALA A 84 7.76 8.65 9.66
CA ALA A 84 7.45 7.73 10.76
C ALA A 84 6.44 6.68 10.34
N LEU A 85 5.39 7.07 9.60
CA LEU A 85 4.40 6.16 9.04
C LEU A 85 5.02 5.17 8.04
N ARG A 86 5.84 5.66 7.11
CA ARG A 86 6.53 4.83 6.10
C ARG A 86 7.45 3.80 6.77
N GLN A 87 8.24 4.23 7.76
CA GLN A 87 9.16 3.36 8.50
C GLN A 87 8.41 2.31 9.30
N PHE A 88 7.39 2.72 10.05
CA PHE A 88 6.56 1.78 10.81
C PHE A 88 5.88 0.79 9.87
N ALA A 89 5.39 1.25 8.72
CA ALA A 89 4.80 0.40 7.72
C ALA A 89 5.76 -0.65 7.15
N ALA A 90 6.95 -0.24 6.73
CA ALA A 90 7.96 -1.17 6.23
C ALA A 90 8.37 -2.17 7.34
N LYS A 91 8.61 -1.72 8.57
CA LYS A 91 9.00 -2.60 9.68
C LYS A 91 7.94 -3.65 10.00
N VAL A 92 6.67 -3.25 10.13
CA VAL A 92 5.55 -4.17 10.40
C VAL A 92 5.45 -5.23 9.30
N THR A 93 5.56 -4.83 8.03
CA THR A 93 5.54 -5.77 6.91
C THR A 93 6.74 -6.73 6.93
N ARG A 94 7.97 -6.21 6.93
CA ARG A 94 9.21 -7.02 6.92
C ARG A 94 9.26 -8.02 8.08
N ARG A 95 8.85 -7.58 9.26
CA ARG A 95 8.92 -8.37 10.49
C ARG A 95 7.63 -9.13 10.79
N ARG A 96 6.66 -9.13 9.86
CA ARG A 96 5.39 -9.86 10.01
C ARG A 96 4.69 -9.53 11.33
N GLY A 97 4.68 -8.25 11.69
CA GLY A 97 4.08 -7.74 12.93
C GLY A 97 4.94 -7.84 14.19
N VAL A 98 6.10 -8.51 14.14
CA VAL A 98 7.02 -8.63 15.29
C VAL A 98 7.87 -7.35 15.41
N VAL A 99 7.24 -6.28 15.91
CA VAL A 99 7.87 -4.98 16.19
C VAL A 99 7.96 -4.74 17.70
N GLY A 100 8.99 -4.01 18.13
CA GLY A 100 9.23 -3.76 19.56
C GLY A 100 8.47 -2.54 20.07
N GLU A 101 8.42 -2.38 21.40
CA GLU A 101 7.81 -1.20 22.04
C GLU A 101 8.41 0.12 21.56
N ALA A 102 9.72 0.15 21.31
CA ALA A 102 10.41 1.33 20.77
C ALA A 102 9.90 1.73 19.37
N ASP A 103 9.54 0.75 18.51
CA ASP A 103 9.00 1.02 17.18
C ASP A 103 7.59 1.64 17.29
N VAL A 104 6.76 1.10 18.19
CA VAL A 104 5.40 1.63 18.45
C VAL A 104 5.48 3.01 19.11
N ALA A 105 6.38 3.21 20.06
CA ALA A 105 6.58 4.49 20.72
C ALA A 105 7.04 5.58 19.73
N ALA A 106 7.97 5.26 18.82
CA ALA A 106 8.42 6.19 17.78
C ALA A 106 7.28 6.56 16.81
N PHE A 107 6.45 5.59 16.43
CA PHE A 107 5.27 5.84 15.61
C PHE A 107 4.29 6.79 16.31
N LYS A 108 4.03 6.55 17.61
CA LYS A 108 3.13 7.41 18.39
C LYS A 108 3.68 8.81 18.66
N ALA A 109 4.99 8.93 18.86
CA ALA A 109 5.66 10.22 19.03
C ALA A 109 5.53 11.14 17.80
N ALA A 110 5.28 10.57 16.61
CA ALA A 110 4.99 11.33 15.40
C ALA A 110 3.52 11.83 15.30
N GLY A 111 2.72 11.61 16.36
CA GLY A 111 1.33 12.06 16.43
C GLY A 111 0.30 11.04 15.97
N TYR A 112 0.66 9.76 15.91
CA TYR A 112 -0.27 8.64 15.72
C TYR A 112 -0.69 8.07 17.08
N ASP A 113 -1.89 7.49 17.15
CA ASP A 113 -2.41 6.89 18.38
C ASP A 113 -2.50 5.36 18.29
N ASN A 114 -3.12 4.73 19.28
CA ASN A 114 -3.30 3.28 19.29
C ASN A 114 -4.25 2.81 18.18
N GLU A 115 -5.22 3.64 17.78
CA GLU A 115 -6.13 3.31 16.67
C GLU A 115 -5.35 3.27 15.36
N ALA A 116 -4.46 4.24 15.12
CA ALA A 116 -3.57 4.24 13.96
C ALA A 116 -2.65 3.01 13.87
N VAL A 117 -2.27 2.41 15.00
CA VAL A 117 -1.53 1.14 15.02
C VAL A 117 -2.38 -0.01 14.47
N LEU A 118 -3.65 -0.09 14.89
CA LEU A 118 -4.59 -1.10 14.41
C LEU A 118 -4.98 -0.86 12.95
N ASP A 119 -5.26 0.39 12.59
CA ASP A 119 -5.53 0.80 11.22
C ASP A 119 -4.39 0.42 10.30
N ARG A 120 -3.14 0.59 10.74
CA ARG A 120 -1.99 0.16 9.98
C ARG A 120 -2.01 -1.35 9.69
N LEU A 121 -2.46 -2.19 10.62
CA LEU A 121 -2.60 -3.65 10.39
C LEU A 121 -3.68 -3.94 9.35
N VAL A 122 -4.81 -3.23 9.39
CA VAL A 122 -5.87 -3.32 8.37
C VAL A 122 -5.31 -3.00 6.99
N LEU A 123 -4.57 -1.89 6.85
CA LEU A 123 -3.93 -1.52 5.60
C LEU A 123 -2.91 -2.57 5.12
N ALA A 124 -2.17 -3.20 6.05
CA ALA A 124 -1.23 -4.28 5.71
C ALA A 124 -1.93 -5.48 5.09
N ALA A 125 -3.03 -5.92 5.71
CA ALA A 125 -3.80 -7.06 5.26
C ALA A 125 -4.47 -6.79 3.90
N THR A 126 -5.07 -5.61 3.73
CA THR A 126 -5.69 -5.20 2.47
C THR A 126 -4.66 -5.18 1.33
N GLU A 127 -3.49 -4.60 1.56
CA GLU A 127 -2.45 -4.51 0.52
C GLU A 127 -1.84 -5.88 0.20
N LEU A 128 -1.61 -6.72 1.20
CA LEU A 128 -1.15 -8.10 1.00
C LEU A 128 -2.12 -8.89 0.09
N ILE A 129 -3.41 -8.86 0.41
CA ILE A 129 -4.45 -9.56 -0.35
C ILE A 129 -4.53 -9.00 -1.77
N SER A 130 -4.43 -7.68 -1.93
CA SER A 130 -4.37 -7.01 -3.24
C SER A 130 -3.17 -7.45 -4.07
N ASN A 131 -1.96 -7.38 -3.49
CA ASN A 131 -0.72 -7.77 -4.15
C ASN A 131 -0.81 -9.21 -4.66
N TYR A 132 -1.19 -10.15 -3.79
CA TYR A 132 -1.28 -11.56 -4.15
C TYR A 132 -2.38 -11.83 -5.17
N THR A 133 -3.51 -11.13 -5.05
CA THR A 133 -4.56 -11.17 -6.08
C THR A 133 -4.01 -10.79 -7.45
N LYS A 134 -3.20 -9.72 -7.54
CA LYS A 134 -2.60 -9.29 -8.80
C LYS A 134 -1.59 -10.28 -9.37
N HIS A 135 -0.80 -10.95 -8.53
CA HIS A 135 0.09 -12.02 -8.99
C HIS A 135 -0.69 -13.23 -9.50
N LEU A 136 -1.65 -13.71 -8.71
CA LEU A 136 -2.46 -14.88 -9.05
C LEU A 136 -3.28 -14.67 -10.32
N ALA A 137 -3.81 -13.45 -10.51
CA ALA A 137 -4.56 -13.08 -11.70
C ALA A 137 -3.70 -12.64 -12.88
N GLN A 138 -2.36 -12.62 -12.74
CA GLN A 138 -1.41 -12.12 -13.74
C GLN A 138 -1.89 -10.80 -14.38
N THR A 139 -2.33 -9.86 -13.54
CA THR A 139 -3.08 -8.70 -14.03
C THR A 139 -2.23 -7.89 -15.03
N PRO A 140 -2.70 -7.73 -16.28
CA PRO A 140 -1.94 -7.03 -17.30
C PRO A 140 -1.85 -5.54 -17.02
N ASN A 141 -0.80 -4.91 -17.52
CA ASN A 141 -0.66 -3.46 -17.43
C ASN A 141 -1.72 -2.78 -18.31
N ASP A 142 -2.46 -1.85 -17.73
CA ASP A 142 -3.49 -1.07 -18.41
C ASP A 142 -3.10 0.42 -18.51
N SER A 143 -3.98 1.24 -19.09
CA SER A 143 -3.77 2.69 -19.19
C SER A 143 -3.66 3.37 -17.82
N PHE A 144 -4.33 2.82 -16.80
CA PHE A 144 -4.30 3.37 -15.45
C PHE A 144 -2.90 3.29 -14.86
N ILE A 145 -2.14 2.22 -15.09
CA ILE A 145 -0.78 2.10 -14.54
C ILE A 145 0.34 2.58 -15.46
N LYS A 146 0.09 2.87 -16.74
CA LYS A 146 1.10 3.43 -17.67
C LYS A 146 1.73 4.75 -17.21
N GLY A 147 1.03 5.52 -16.37
CA GLY A 147 1.57 6.73 -15.74
C GLY A 147 2.48 6.47 -14.53
N GLY A 148 2.36 5.30 -13.89
CA GLY A 148 3.14 4.93 -12.71
C GLY A 148 4.42 4.23 -13.15
N SER A 149 5.58 4.80 -12.85
CA SER A 149 6.84 4.12 -13.12
C SER A 149 6.87 2.77 -12.37
N GLY A 150 7.33 1.70 -13.03
CA GLY A 150 7.57 0.41 -12.39
C GLY A 150 8.59 0.54 -11.23
N PRO A 151 8.60 -0.37 -10.26
CA PRO A 151 9.49 -0.26 -9.10
C PRO A 151 10.97 -0.31 -9.49
N HIS A 152 11.85 0.29 -8.68
CA HIS A 152 13.29 0.35 -8.96
C HIS A 152 13.99 -1.02 -8.96
N TRP A 153 13.36 -2.05 -8.40
CA TRP A 153 13.85 -3.42 -8.36
C TRP A 153 13.31 -4.30 -9.49
N ALA A 154 12.38 -3.79 -10.32
CA ALA A 154 11.82 -4.51 -11.47
C ALA A 154 12.56 -4.22 -12.80
N SER A 155 13.82 -3.77 -12.72
CA SER A 155 14.72 -3.51 -13.85
C SER A 155 15.95 -4.38 -13.78
#